data_AF-A0A3P7JS66-F1
#
_entry.id   AF-A0A3P7JS66-F1
#
_cell.length_a   1.000
_cell.length_b   1.000
_cell.length_c   1.000
_cell.angle_alpha   90.00
_cell.angle_beta   90.00
_cell.angle_gamma   90.00
#
_symmetry.space_group_name_H-M   'P 1'
#
loop_
_entity.id
_entity.type
_entity.pdbx_description
1 polymer ?
#
loop_
_entity_poly.entity_id
_entity_poly.type
_entity_poly.pdbx_seq_one_letter_code
_entity_poly.pdbx_strand_id
1 'polypeptide(L)'
;MPHIEAFIRVVKLISFQVCLYYYRNLVPQADPNYLNALYGKLASEILLQEWDHARDDLVKLRAYIDSNPFDTEWELIHQRAWLMHWALFVYFNYPKGRDDIIEMFLNQQSYLNAIQVMCPHLLRYLAVAVVTSKNKQKNSLKDLIKVIDIERHNYQDPVTDFLTCLYIKHDFDEAQEKLRQCEEVLSNDFFLTACLSDFRESARLLIFEMFCRIHQCISIEMLARRLNMSQVEAERWIVDLIRNYRIEGAKIDSKMGQVVMGVKAVSIHEQVMENTKRLTLRAQQIALQLEKTRAERKPTA
;
A
#
# COMPACT_ATOMS: atom_id res chain seq x y z
N MET A 1 38.89 -5.43 -17.96
CA MET A 1 38.72 -6.79 -17.42
C MET A 1 37.44 -7.01 -16.61
N PRO A 2 36.97 -6.13 -15.69
CA PRO A 2 35.75 -6.41 -14.90
C PRO A 2 34.44 -6.46 -15.73
N HIS A 3 34.38 -5.74 -16.85
CA HIS A 3 33.23 -5.80 -17.76
C HIS A 3 33.06 -7.16 -18.48
N ILE A 4 34.14 -7.90 -18.72
CA ILE A 4 34.09 -9.20 -19.40
C ILE A 4 33.66 -10.29 -18.42
N GLU A 5 34.10 -10.24 -17.16
CA GLU A 5 33.61 -11.14 -16.11
C GLU A 5 32.14 -10.89 -15.76
N ALA A 6 31.70 -9.62 -15.73
CA ALA A 6 30.29 -9.27 -15.59
C ALA A 6 29.47 -9.82 -16.76
N PHE A 7 29.96 -9.68 -18.00
CA PHE A 7 29.30 -10.23 -19.18
C PHE A 7 29.23 -11.76 -19.15
N ILE A 8 30.29 -12.45 -18.74
CA ILE A 8 30.30 -13.91 -18.57
C ILE A 8 29.35 -14.36 -17.45
N ARG A 9 29.24 -13.60 -16.35
CA ARG A 9 28.26 -13.87 -15.28
C ARG A 9 26.83 -13.68 -15.77
N VAL A 10 26.55 -12.61 -16.52
CA VAL A 10 25.24 -12.35 -17.14
C VAL A 10 24.90 -13.45 -18.14
N VAL A 11 25.83 -13.85 -19.00
CA VAL A 11 25.62 -14.95 -19.96
C VAL A 11 25.41 -16.30 -19.26
N LYS A 12 26.12 -16.58 -18.16
CA LYS A 12 25.87 -17.77 -17.32
C LYS A 12 24.51 -17.73 -16.63
N LEU A 13 24.07 -16.56 -16.16
CA LEU A 13 22.75 -16.36 -15.55
C LEU A 13 21.63 -16.53 -16.57
N ILE A 14 21.78 -15.98 -17.79
CA ILE A 14 20.83 -16.18 -18.90
C ILE A 14 20.78 -17.66 -19.30
N SER A 15 21.94 -18.33 -19.37
CA SER A 15 22.00 -19.76 -19.66
C SER A 15 21.32 -20.60 -18.57
N PHE A 16 21.45 -20.20 -17.30
CA PHE A 16 20.79 -20.86 -16.16
C PHE A 16 19.27 -20.64 -16.15
N GLN A 17 18.81 -19.42 -16.46
CA GLN A 17 17.40 -19.05 -16.64
C GLN A 17 16.75 -19.90 -17.75
N VAL A 18 17.43 -20.05 -18.89
CA VAL A 18 16.97 -20.86 -20.02
C VAL A 18 16.96 -22.35 -19.67
N CYS A 19 18.01 -22.86 -19.00
CA CYS A 19 18.06 -24.25 -18.54
C CYS A 19 16.93 -24.59 -17.55
N LEU A 20 16.61 -23.68 -16.63
CA LEU A 20 15.49 -23.86 -15.68
C LEU A 20 14.13 -23.72 -16.35
N TYR A 21 14.00 -22.88 -17.38
CA TYR A 21 12.79 -22.81 -18.20
C TYR A 21 12.54 -24.12 -18.95
N TYR A 22 13.58 -24.72 -19.54
CA TYR A 22 13.46 -26.03 -20.16
C TYR A 22 13.20 -27.14 -19.13
N TYR A 23 13.87 -27.11 -17.97
CA TYR A 23 13.63 -28.03 -16.86
C TYR A 23 12.17 -27.98 -16.38
N ARG A 24 11.56 -26.79 -16.32
CA ARG A 24 10.14 -26.59 -15.99
C ARG A 24 9.18 -27.26 -16.97
N ASN A 25 9.50 -27.28 -18.27
CA ASN A 25 8.66 -27.94 -19.28
C ASN A 25 8.83 -29.46 -19.29
N LEU A 26 9.94 -29.96 -18.73
CA LEU A 26 10.31 -31.38 -18.69
C LEU A 26 9.86 -32.09 -17.40
N VAL A 27 9.63 -31.36 -16.31
CA VAL A 27 9.37 -31.92 -14.98
C VAL A 27 7.88 -31.88 -14.62
N PRO A 28 7.27 -32.99 -14.17
CA PRO A 28 5.92 -33.01 -13.61
C PRO A 28 5.78 -32.07 -12.39
N GLN A 29 4.64 -31.41 -12.23
CA GLN A 29 4.36 -30.49 -11.10
C GLN A 29 4.44 -31.15 -9.69
N ALA A 30 4.56 -32.47 -9.64
CA ALA A 30 4.61 -33.27 -8.42
C ALA A 30 6.03 -33.51 -7.87
N ASP A 31 7.09 -33.13 -8.59
CA ASP A 31 8.45 -33.39 -8.13
C ASP A 31 8.92 -32.41 -7.04
N PRO A 32 9.60 -32.88 -5.97
CA PRO A 32 10.13 -32.04 -4.88
C PRO A 32 11.05 -30.90 -5.36
N ASN A 33 11.70 -31.10 -6.51
CA ASN A 33 12.63 -30.15 -7.09
C ASN A 33 11.97 -29.04 -7.89
N TYR A 34 10.66 -29.13 -8.18
CA TYR A 34 9.93 -28.11 -8.92
C TYR A 34 9.88 -26.77 -8.15
N LEU A 35 9.68 -26.82 -6.83
CA LEU A 35 9.73 -25.63 -5.97
C LEU A 35 11.11 -24.96 -5.99
N ASN A 36 12.18 -25.75 -5.85
CA ASN A 36 13.55 -25.25 -5.87
C ASN A 36 13.92 -24.67 -7.24
N ALA A 37 13.41 -25.26 -8.32
CA ALA A 37 13.58 -24.73 -9.67
C ALA A 37 12.85 -23.39 -9.86
N LEU A 38 11.66 -23.20 -9.27
CA LEU A 38 10.95 -21.92 -9.30
C LEU A 38 11.69 -20.83 -8.53
N TYR A 39 12.18 -21.12 -7.31
CA TYR A 39 13.00 -20.18 -6.56
C TYR A 39 14.31 -19.88 -7.28
N GLY A 40 14.96 -20.89 -7.86
CA GLY A 40 16.18 -20.73 -8.66
C GLY A 40 15.95 -19.86 -9.89
N LYS A 41 14.80 -20.01 -10.55
CA LYS A 41 14.41 -19.16 -11.69
C LYS A 41 14.20 -17.73 -11.22
N LEU A 42 13.39 -17.52 -10.17
CA LEU A 42 13.17 -16.20 -9.59
C LEU A 42 14.49 -15.52 -9.17
N ALA A 43 15.42 -16.27 -8.58
CA ALA A 43 16.75 -15.78 -8.22
C ALA A 43 17.55 -15.33 -9.43
N SER A 44 17.52 -16.09 -10.52
CA SER A 44 18.20 -15.71 -11.75
C SER A 44 17.61 -14.45 -12.39
N GLU A 45 16.28 -14.30 -12.38
CA GLU A 45 15.59 -13.10 -12.90
C GLU A 45 15.90 -11.85 -12.07
N ILE A 46 15.90 -11.97 -10.72
CA ILE A 46 16.27 -10.87 -9.82
C ILE A 46 17.72 -10.44 -10.05
N LEU A 47 18.63 -11.39 -10.25
CA LEU A 47 20.05 -11.09 -10.52
C LEU A 47 20.27 -10.46 -11.90
N LEU A 48 19.42 -10.76 -12.88
CA LEU A 48 19.44 -10.15 -14.22
C LEU A 48 18.72 -8.79 -14.27
N GLN A 49 18.05 -8.39 -13.18
CA GLN A 49 17.31 -7.13 -13.05
C GLN A 49 16.14 -6.99 -14.05
N GLU A 50 15.57 -8.11 -14.52
CA GLU A 50 14.37 -8.12 -15.35
C GLU A 50 13.10 -8.22 -14.50
N TRP A 51 12.53 -7.07 -14.13
CA TRP A 51 11.45 -7.00 -13.15
C TRP A 51 10.07 -7.47 -13.67
N ASP A 52 9.81 -7.33 -14.96
CA ASP A 52 8.52 -7.74 -15.57
C ASP A 52 8.39 -9.28 -15.59
N HIS A 53 9.44 -9.99 -16.00
CA HIS A 53 9.47 -11.46 -15.98
C HIS A 53 9.50 -12.01 -14.54
N ALA A 54 10.24 -11.35 -13.64
CA ALA A 54 10.26 -11.70 -12.22
C ALA A 54 8.87 -11.60 -11.57
N ARG A 55 8.05 -10.60 -11.94
CA ARG A 55 6.67 -10.49 -11.46
C ARG A 55 5.82 -11.68 -11.89
N ASP A 56 5.87 -12.04 -13.16
CA ASP A 56 5.07 -13.15 -13.69
C ASP A 56 5.49 -14.48 -13.07
N ASP A 57 6.78 -14.68 -12.83
CA ASP A 57 7.28 -15.86 -12.12
C ASP A 57 6.89 -15.86 -10.64
N LEU A 58 6.83 -14.69 -9.99
CA LEU A 58 6.35 -14.57 -8.62
C LEU A 58 4.86 -14.90 -8.50
N VAL A 59 4.03 -14.46 -9.44
CA VAL A 59 2.60 -14.84 -9.49
C VAL A 59 2.43 -16.34 -9.67
N LYS A 60 3.26 -16.97 -10.52
CA LYS A 60 3.25 -18.42 -10.73
C LYS A 60 3.72 -19.18 -9.49
N LEU A 61 4.76 -18.71 -8.81
CA LEU A 61 5.24 -19.28 -7.55
C LEU A 61 4.19 -19.15 -6.45
N ARG A 62 3.49 -18.02 -6.39
CA ARG A 62 2.35 -17.84 -5.49
C ARG A 62 1.24 -18.84 -5.76
N ALA A 63 0.82 -18.99 -7.01
CA ALA A 63 -0.23 -19.95 -7.38
C ALA A 63 0.14 -21.39 -6.99
N TYR A 64 1.43 -21.75 -7.08
CA TYR A 64 1.94 -23.04 -6.63
C TYR A 64 1.90 -23.19 -5.10
N ILE A 65 2.34 -22.19 -4.35
CA ILE A 65 2.29 -22.21 -2.88
C ILE A 65 0.84 -22.21 -2.38
N ASP A 66 -0.05 -21.47 -3.03
CA ASP A 66 -1.48 -21.42 -2.70
C ASP A 66 -2.21 -22.72 -3.05
N SER A 67 -1.70 -23.51 -4.01
CA SER A 67 -2.23 -24.87 -4.30
C SER A 67 -1.95 -25.90 -3.20
N ASN A 68 -1.17 -25.50 -2.18
CA ASN A 68 -0.83 -26.26 -0.99
C ASN A 68 -0.36 -27.71 -1.25
N PRO A 69 0.78 -27.91 -1.94
CA PRO A 69 1.33 -29.23 -2.21
C PRO A 69 2.10 -29.84 -1.01
N PHE A 70 2.08 -29.20 0.16
CA PHE A 70 2.90 -29.59 1.31
C PHE A 70 2.08 -30.32 2.38
N ASP A 71 2.65 -31.38 2.95
CA ASP A 71 2.01 -32.18 3.99
C ASP A 71 2.00 -31.47 5.37
N THR A 72 2.89 -30.49 5.59
CA THR A 72 3.07 -29.80 6.88
C THR A 72 2.70 -28.32 6.81
N GLU A 73 1.77 -27.87 7.67
CA GLU A 73 1.35 -26.46 7.74
C GLU A 73 2.48 -25.49 8.09
N TRP A 74 3.46 -25.94 8.89
CA TRP A 74 4.63 -25.15 9.26
C TRP A 74 5.52 -24.81 8.06
N GLU A 75 5.77 -25.78 7.19
CA GLU A 75 6.59 -25.60 5.98
C GLU A 75 5.89 -24.64 5.01
N LEU A 76 4.57 -24.73 4.89
CA LEU A 76 3.79 -23.79 4.10
C LEU A 76 3.95 -22.34 4.62
N ILE A 77 3.86 -22.13 5.94
CA ILE A 77 4.05 -20.79 6.55
C ILE A 77 5.47 -20.29 6.30
N HIS A 78 6.47 -21.15 6.41
CA HIS A 78 7.87 -20.81 6.15
C HIS A 78 8.10 -20.42 4.68
N GLN A 79 7.54 -21.19 3.74
CA GLN A 79 7.61 -20.89 2.30
C GLN A 79 6.88 -19.59 1.95
N ARG A 80 5.74 -19.30 2.59
CA ARG A 80 5.08 -18.00 2.46
C ARG A 80 5.96 -16.86 3.00
N ALA A 81 6.62 -17.05 4.14
CA ALA A 81 7.54 -16.06 4.68
C ALA A 81 8.69 -15.78 3.70
N TRP A 82 9.28 -16.81 3.11
CA TRP A 82 10.32 -16.64 2.10
C TRP A 82 9.80 -15.95 0.84
N LEU A 83 8.67 -16.41 0.28
CA LEU A 83 8.04 -15.73 -0.85
C LEU A 83 7.84 -14.24 -0.58
N MET A 84 7.36 -13.89 0.61
CA MET A 84 7.16 -12.50 1.00
C MET A 84 8.46 -11.70 0.93
N HIS A 85 9.56 -12.20 1.50
CA HIS A 85 10.87 -11.52 1.44
C HIS A 85 11.35 -11.31 0.00
N TRP A 86 11.26 -12.34 -0.82
CA TRP A 86 11.66 -12.29 -2.22
C TRP A 86 10.76 -11.36 -3.04
N ALA A 87 9.49 -11.25 -2.66
CA ALA A 87 8.56 -10.33 -3.26
C ALA A 87 8.90 -8.86 -3.00
N LEU A 88 9.50 -8.50 -1.85
CA LEU A 88 9.97 -7.12 -1.65
C LEU A 88 11.00 -6.73 -2.71
N PHE A 89 11.95 -7.62 -3.02
CA PHE A 89 12.98 -7.32 -4.03
C PHE A 89 12.37 -6.97 -5.38
N VAL A 90 11.34 -7.71 -5.80
CA VAL A 90 10.69 -7.50 -7.10
C VAL A 90 9.78 -6.28 -7.08
N TYR A 91 8.96 -6.13 -6.04
CA TYR A 91 7.92 -5.11 -6.01
C TYR A 91 8.42 -3.70 -5.67
N PHE A 92 9.54 -3.54 -4.97
CA PHE A 92 10.12 -2.21 -4.71
C PHE A 92 10.76 -1.58 -5.95
N ASN A 93 11.27 -2.40 -6.87
CA ASN A 93 11.86 -1.94 -8.14
C ASN A 93 10.81 -1.70 -9.24
N TYR A 94 9.60 -2.25 -9.09
CA TYR A 94 8.52 -2.08 -10.07
C TYR A 94 7.58 -0.93 -9.70
N PRO A 95 7.32 0.05 -10.58
CA PRO A 95 6.52 1.23 -10.27
C PRO A 95 5.04 0.93 -9.93
N LYS A 96 4.49 -0.21 -10.37
CA LYS A 96 3.14 -0.68 -9.98
C LYS A 96 3.15 -1.79 -8.93
N GLY A 97 4.33 -2.21 -8.46
CA GLY A 97 4.46 -3.28 -7.46
C GLY A 97 3.89 -2.89 -6.10
N ARG A 98 3.78 -1.59 -5.82
CA ARG A 98 3.26 -1.04 -4.56
C ARG A 98 1.81 -1.46 -4.30
N ASP A 99 0.96 -1.47 -5.31
CA ASP A 99 -0.45 -1.89 -5.16
C ASP A 99 -0.59 -3.42 -5.06
N ASP A 100 0.28 -4.16 -5.75
CA ASP A 100 0.35 -5.62 -5.70
C ASP A 100 0.86 -6.11 -4.33
N ILE A 101 1.78 -5.38 -3.69
CA ILE A 101 2.19 -5.59 -2.28
C ILE A 101 0.96 -5.43 -1.39
N ILE A 102 0.28 -4.28 -1.46
CA ILE A 102 -0.85 -3.99 -0.58
C ILE A 102 -1.93 -5.08 -0.72
N GLU A 103 -2.20 -5.51 -1.95
CA GLU A 103 -3.13 -6.59 -2.22
C GLU A 103 -2.66 -7.95 -1.69
N MET A 104 -1.39 -8.31 -1.88
CA MET A 104 -0.82 -9.57 -1.38
C MET A 104 -0.82 -9.64 0.15
N PHE A 105 -0.37 -8.56 0.80
CA PHE A 105 -0.12 -8.55 2.23
C PHE A 105 -1.39 -8.30 3.05
N LEU A 106 -2.34 -7.48 2.57
CA LEU A 106 -3.55 -7.13 3.32
C LEU A 106 -4.80 -7.92 2.89
N ASN A 107 -4.98 -8.27 1.62
CA ASN A 107 -6.22 -8.94 1.19
C ASN A 107 -6.19 -10.46 1.46
N GLN A 108 -5.01 -11.06 1.61
CA GLN A 108 -4.88 -12.49 1.91
C GLN A 108 -4.47 -12.69 3.38
N GLN A 109 -5.44 -13.07 4.21
CA GLN A 109 -5.26 -13.35 5.64
C GLN A 109 -4.14 -14.38 5.94
N SER A 110 -3.91 -15.31 5.01
CA SER A 110 -2.87 -16.32 5.13
C SER A 110 -1.44 -15.76 5.16
N TYR A 111 -1.19 -14.66 4.44
CA TYR A 111 0.11 -13.99 4.43
C TYR A 111 0.25 -13.07 5.65
N LEU A 112 -0.84 -12.43 6.07
CA LEU A 112 -0.89 -11.64 7.30
C LEU A 112 -0.55 -12.50 8.53
N ASN A 113 -1.12 -13.71 8.63
CA ASN A 113 -0.77 -14.63 9.71
C ASN A 113 0.72 -15.05 9.68
N ALA A 114 1.31 -15.19 8.48
CA ALA A 114 2.74 -15.51 8.36
C ALA A 114 3.63 -14.33 8.81
N ILE A 115 3.23 -13.09 8.56
CA ILE A 115 3.91 -11.89 9.10
C ILE A 115 3.86 -11.92 10.63
N GLN A 116 2.67 -12.12 11.20
CA GLN A 116 2.43 -12.12 12.64
C GLN A 116 3.26 -13.16 13.40
N VAL A 117 3.46 -14.34 12.82
CA VAL A 117 4.12 -15.47 13.50
C VAL A 117 5.63 -15.48 13.29
N MET A 118 6.13 -15.11 12.11
CA MET A 118 7.53 -15.35 11.73
C MET A 118 8.36 -14.07 11.57
N CYS A 119 7.79 -13.00 11.01
CA CYS A 119 8.59 -11.91 10.43
C CYS A 119 7.94 -10.52 10.65
N PRO A 120 8.06 -9.94 11.86
CA PRO A 120 7.45 -8.66 12.17
C PRO A 120 8.19 -7.46 11.53
N HIS A 121 9.46 -7.60 11.17
CA HIS A 121 10.23 -6.54 10.47
C HIS A 121 9.68 -6.22 9.08
N LEU A 122 8.85 -7.10 8.52
CA LEU A 122 8.18 -6.85 7.26
C LEU A 122 7.13 -5.75 7.32
N LEU A 123 6.60 -5.52 8.53
CA LEU A 123 5.63 -4.47 8.81
C LEU A 123 6.19 -3.08 8.49
N ARG A 124 7.50 -2.85 8.68
CA ARG A 124 8.18 -1.61 8.29
C ARG A 124 8.00 -1.33 6.81
N TYR A 125 8.31 -2.29 5.96
CA TYR A 125 8.22 -2.14 4.51
C TYR A 125 6.77 -2.05 4.04
N LEU A 126 5.85 -2.78 4.67
CA LEU A 126 4.43 -2.69 4.40
C LEU A 126 3.89 -1.29 4.75
N ALA A 127 4.28 -0.73 5.90
CA ALA A 127 3.92 0.61 6.32
C ALA A 127 4.41 1.66 5.32
N VAL A 128 5.67 1.58 4.87
CA VAL A 128 6.20 2.50 3.85
C VAL A 128 5.46 2.34 2.52
N ALA A 129 5.20 1.10 2.08
CA ALA A 129 4.47 0.85 0.84
C ALA A 129 3.04 1.40 0.88
N VAL A 130 2.32 1.23 2.00
CA VAL A 130 0.97 1.76 2.20
C VAL A 130 0.96 3.28 2.26
N VAL A 131 1.90 3.91 2.97
CA VAL A 131 2.01 5.38 3.04
C VAL A 131 2.34 5.96 1.67
N THR A 132 3.13 5.26 0.86
CA THR A 132 3.53 5.73 -0.47
C THR A 132 2.44 5.54 -1.52
N SER A 133 1.54 4.54 -1.39
CA SER A 133 0.44 4.34 -2.34
C SER A 133 -0.68 5.36 -2.13
N LYS A 134 -0.83 6.27 -3.11
CA LYS A 134 -1.79 7.38 -3.09
C LYS A 134 -3.25 6.95 -3.36
N ASN A 135 -3.48 5.77 -3.95
CA ASN A 135 -4.80 5.37 -4.49
C ASN A 135 -5.63 4.44 -3.58
N LYS A 136 -5.01 3.52 -2.82
CA LYS A 136 -5.69 2.57 -1.90
C LYS A 136 -5.61 3.00 -0.41
N GLN A 137 -5.03 4.17 -0.15
CA GLN A 137 -4.65 4.66 1.18
C GLN A 137 -5.80 4.70 2.21
N LYS A 138 -7.07 4.89 1.82
CA LYS A 138 -8.16 5.09 2.81
C LYS A 138 -8.73 3.80 3.41
N ASN A 139 -8.71 2.69 2.68
CA ASN A 139 -9.26 1.41 3.15
C ASN A 139 -8.17 0.57 3.81
N SER A 140 -7.05 0.37 3.11
CA SER A 140 -5.93 -0.46 3.59
C SER A 140 -5.23 0.11 4.81
N LEU A 141 -5.27 1.42 5.02
CA LEU A 141 -4.60 2.06 6.15
C LEU A 141 -5.33 1.83 7.48
N LYS A 142 -6.67 1.72 7.47
CA LYS A 142 -7.42 1.35 8.68
C LYS A 142 -7.12 -0.07 9.12
N ASP A 143 -7.03 -1.00 8.16
CA ASP A 143 -6.71 -2.39 8.46
C ASP A 143 -5.24 -2.55 8.86
N LEU A 144 -4.33 -1.80 8.22
CA LEU A 144 -2.93 -1.71 8.65
C LEU A 144 -2.80 -1.20 10.09
N ILE A 145 -3.52 -0.15 10.47
CA ILE A 145 -3.45 0.38 11.86
C ILE A 145 -3.89 -0.69 12.87
N LYS A 146 -4.93 -1.47 12.57
CA LYS A 146 -5.34 -2.58 13.44
C LYS A 146 -4.25 -3.64 13.56
N VAL A 147 -3.58 -3.99 12.46
CA VAL A 147 -2.47 -4.95 12.46
C VAL A 147 -1.29 -4.41 13.27
N ILE A 148 -0.92 -3.14 13.08
CA ILE A 148 0.15 -2.47 13.84
C ILE A 148 -0.16 -2.46 15.34
N ASP A 149 -1.41 -2.19 15.73
CA ASP A 149 -1.81 -2.15 17.13
C ASP A 149 -1.75 -3.55 17.79
N ILE A 150 -2.03 -4.61 17.03
CA ILE A 150 -1.86 -6.00 17.48
C ILE A 150 -0.36 -6.37 17.56
N GLU A 151 0.48 -5.91 16.64
CA GLU A 151 1.90 -6.30 16.57
C GLU A 151 2.84 -5.42 17.42
N ARG A 152 2.32 -4.35 18.02
CA ARG A 152 3.03 -3.40 18.89
C ARG A 152 3.83 -4.03 20.04
N HIS A 153 3.41 -5.21 20.48
CA HIS A 153 4.00 -5.98 21.58
C HIS A 153 5.30 -6.68 21.17
N ASN A 154 5.44 -7.02 19.87
CA ASN A 154 6.53 -7.84 19.36
C ASN A 154 7.60 -7.02 18.62
N TYR A 155 7.23 -5.87 18.04
CA TYR A 155 8.14 -5.07 17.23
C TYR A 155 7.84 -3.58 17.32
N GLN A 156 8.90 -2.80 17.55
CA GLN A 156 8.84 -1.34 17.60
C GLN A 156 9.84 -0.78 16.59
N ASP A 157 9.32 -0.12 15.57
CA ASP A 157 10.08 0.63 14.59
C ASP A 157 9.62 2.10 14.63
N PRO A 158 10.53 3.08 14.46
CA PRO A 158 10.16 4.49 14.26
C PRO A 158 9.03 4.71 13.26
N VAL A 159 8.95 3.92 12.18
CA VAL A 159 7.89 4.05 11.15
C VAL A 159 6.54 3.57 11.66
N THR A 160 6.50 2.44 12.38
CA THR A 160 5.26 1.92 12.98
C THR A 160 4.80 2.82 14.13
N ASP A 161 5.75 3.33 14.91
CA ASP A 161 5.51 4.32 15.96
C ASP A 161 4.91 5.60 15.39
N PHE A 162 5.48 6.13 14.29
CA PHE A 162 4.95 7.31 13.61
C PHE A 162 3.48 7.16 13.25
N LEU A 163 3.10 6.05 12.60
CA LEU A 163 1.70 5.78 12.24
C LEU A 163 0.83 5.68 13.49
N THR A 164 1.35 5.11 14.56
CA THR A 164 0.54 4.93 15.76
C THR A 164 0.38 6.21 16.58
N CYS A 165 1.40 7.07 16.59
CA CYS A 165 1.29 8.42 17.15
C CYS A 165 0.30 9.27 16.35
N LEU A 166 0.29 9.16 15.01
CA LEU A 166 -0.61 9.93 14.15
C LEU A 166 -2.08 9.51 14.27
N TYR A 167 -2.37 8.20 14.36
CA TYR A 167 -3.74 7.67 14.31
C TYR A 167 -4.35 7.28 15.66
N ILE A 168 -3.55 6.91 16.67
CA ILE A 168 -4.07 6.52 17.98
C ILE A 168 -3.88 7.63 19.01
N LYS A 169 -2.66 8.17 19.13
CA LYS A 169 -2.37 9.22 20.13
C LYS A 169 -2.78 10.62 19.67
N HIS A 170 -2.81 10.86 18.36
CA HIS A 170 -2.97 12.18 17.75
C HIS A 170 -1.95 13.22 18.26
N ASP A 171 -0.74 12.77 18.61
CA ASP A 171 0.35 13.64 19.02
C ASP A 171 1.21 14.01 17.80
N PHE A 172 1.06 15.25 17.34
CA PHE A 172 1.74 15.76 16.15
C PHE A 172 3.20 16.15 16.41
N ASP A 173 3.56 16.46 17.65
CA ASP A 173 4.92 16.87 17.99
C ASP A 173 5.81 15.63 18.13
N GLU A 174 5.32 14.57 18.79
CA GLU A 174 5.98 13.26 18.82
C GLU A 174 6.08 12.66 17.40
N ALA A 175 5.04 12.79 16.59
CA ALA A 175 5.05 12.32 15.20
C ALA A 175 6.10 13.04 14.34
N GLN A 176 6.35 14.33 14.57
CA GLN A 176 7.35 15.07 13.79
C GLN A 176 8.78 14.66 14.14
N GLU A 177 9.06 14.42 15.42
CA GLU A 177 10.36 13.91 15.85
C GLU A 177 10.61 12.50 15.29
N LYS A 178 9.58 11.64 15.34
CA LYS A 178 9.63 10.30 14.75
C LYS A 178 9.79 10.33 13.24
N LEU A 179 9.21 11.30 12.52
CA LEU A 179 9.42 11.47 11.08
C LEU A 179 10.89 11.77 10.75
N ARG A 180 11.58 12.60 11.54
CA ARG A 180 13.02 12.84 11.35
C ARG A 180 13.85 11.58 11.57
N GLN A 181 13.54 10.82 12.61
CA GLN A 181 14.18 9.52 12.87
C GLN A 181 13.89 8.52 11.75
N CYS A 182 12.68 8.52 11.19
CA CYS A 182 12.33 7.71 10.02
C CYS A 182 13.18 8.06 8.81
N GLU A 183 13.42 9.34 8.51
CA GLU A 183 14.24 9.76 7.37
C GLU A 183 15.68 9.23 7.48
N GLU A 184 16.30 9.26 8.67
CA GLU A 184 17.63 8.69 8.89
C GLU A 184 17.63 7.16 8.73
N VAL A 185 16.64 6.49 9.32
CA VAL A 185 16.49 5.03 9.27
C VAL A 185 16.18 4.55 7.84
N LEU A 186 15.40 5.30 7.07
CA LEU A 186 15.11 5.04 5.66
C LEU A 186 16.31 5.34 4.74
N SER A 187 17.16 6.30 5.09
CA SER A 187 18.39 6.62 4.34
C SER A 187 19.46 5.54 4.46
N ASN A 188 19.48 4.82 5.58
CA ASN A 188 20.42 3.73 5.81
C ASN A 188 19.96 2.39 5.19
N ASP A 189 18.75 2.32 4.64
CA ASP A 189 18.16 1.09 4.11
C ASP A 189 18.36 0.95 2.59
N PHE A 190 18.79 -0.24 2.15
CA PHE A 190 19.12 -0.55 0.76
C PHE A 190 17.94 -0.43 -0.23
N PHE A 191 16.71 -0.78 0.19
CA PHE A 191 15.53 -0.74 -0.70
C PHE A 191 14.77 0.58 -0.66
N LEU A 192 14.89 1.33 0.43
CA LEU A 192 13.99 2.43 0.74
C LEU A 192 14.55 3.79 0.32
N THR A 193 15.81 3.86 -0.12
CA THR A 193 16.44 5.11 -0.56
C THR A 193 15.68 5.77 -1.73
N ALA A 194 15.17 4.98 -2.68
CA ALA A 194 14.39 5.50 -3.81
C ALA A 194 13.00 5.99 -3.42
N CYS A 195 12.45 5.50 -2.30
CA CYS A 195 11.11 5.85 -1.82
C CYS A 195 11.12 6.99 -0.78
N LEU A 196 12.29 7.50 -0.37
CA LEU A 196 12.42 8.53 0.65
C LEU A 196 11.66 9.81 0.32
N SER A 197 11.82 10.32 -0.90
CA SER A 197 11.16 11.56 -1.32
C SER A 197 9.65 11.41 -1.37
N ASP A 198 9.17 10.30 -1.92
CA ASP A 198 7.73 10.00 -2.01
C ASP A 198 7.13 9.80 -0.62
N PHE A 199 7.82 9.06 0.24
CA PHE A 199 7.39 8.82 1.62
C PHE A 199 7.34 10.13 2.41
N ARG A 200 8.35 10.99 2.28
CA ARG A 200 8.37 12.30 2.95
C ARG A 200 7.22 13.18 2.51
N GLU A 201 6.95 13.26 1.21
CA GLU A 201 5.78 13.99 0.71
C GLU A 201 4.49 13.38 1.26
N SER A 202 4.27 12.07 1.10
CA SER A 202 3.07 11.39 1.59
C SER A 202 2.85 11.50 3.10
N ALA A 203 3.92 11.43 3.90
CA ALA A 203 3.84 11.61 5.34
C ALA A 203 3.40 13.04 5.71
N ARG A 204 3.94 14.07 5.03
CA ARG A 204 3.50 15.46 5.18
C ARG A 204 2.05 15.64 4.80
N LEU A 205 1.61 15.01 3.70
CA LEU A 205 0.21 15.02 3.25
C LEU A 205 -0.72 14.42 4.31
N LEU A 206 -0.35 13.28 4.90
CA LEU A 206 -1.14 12.62 5.95
C LEU A 206 -1.23 13.44 7.23
N ILE A 207 -0.10 14.00 7.69
CA ILE A 207 -0.09 14.90 8.86
C ILE A 207 -1.04 16.07 8.60
N PHE A 208 -0.94 16.69 7.42
CA PHE A 208 -1.77 17.83 7.06
C PHE A 208 -3.25 17.46 6.92
N GLU A 209 -3.58 16.32 6.31
CA GLU A 209 -4.97 15.85 6.20
C GLU A 209 -5.58 15.62 7.59
N MET A 210 -4.85 14.97 8.49
CA MET A 210 -5.31 14.76 9.87
C MET A 210 -5.46 16.09 10.60
N PHE A 211 -4.50 17.01 10.43
CA PHE A 211 -4.54 18.33 11.04
C PHE A 211 -5.75 19.15 10.55
N CYS A 212 -6.06 19.11 9.26
CA CYS A 212 -7.22 19.80 8.68
C CYS A 212 -8.56 19.19 9.05
N ARG A 213 -8.60 17.89 9.40
CA ARG A 213 -9.82 17.25 9.89
C ARG A 213 -10.15 17.66 11.33
N ILE A 214 -9.14 17.96 12.14
CA ILE A 214 -9.30 18.31 13.55
C ILE A 214 -9.44 19.82 13.75
N HIS A 215 -8.64 20.63 13.04
CA HIS A 215 -8.59 22.08 13.23
C HIS A 215 -9.30 22.85 12.11
N GLN A 216 -10.22 23.74 12.49
CA GLN A 216 -10.90 24.65 11.56
C GLN A 216 -10.05 25.85 11.14
N CYS A 217 -9.12 26.30 11.98
CA CYS A 217 -8.23 27.42 11.70
C CYS A 217 -6.78 26.97 11.91
N ILE A 218 -5.95 27.15 10.89
CA ILE A 218 -4.55 26.71 10.88
C ILE A 218 -3.67 27.91 10.62
N SER A 219 -2.74 28.21 11.53
CA SER A 219 -1.68 29.20 11.26
C SER A 219 -0.62 28.61 10.33
N ILE A 220 -0.33 29.31 9.23
CA ILE A 220 0.70 28.96 8.26
C ILE A 220 2.08 28.99 8.92
N GLU A 221 2.28 29.85 9.92
CA GLU A 221 3.56 29.96 10.63
C GLU A 221 3.86 28.71 11.47
N MET A 222 2.86 28.16 12.16
CA MET A 222 3.02 26.90 12.91
C MET A 222 3.29 25.73 11.97
N LEU A 223 2.65 25.73 10.79
CA LEU A 223 2.86 24.68 9.79
C LEU A 223 4.26 24.76 9.16
N ALA A 224 4.72 25.96 8.81
CA ALA A 224 6.03 26.21 8.25
C ALA A 224 7.16 25.80 9.20
N ARG A 225 7.03 26.13 10.50
CA ARG A 225 7.98 25.69 11.53
C ARG A 225 8.00 24.17 11.69
N ARG A 226 6.84 23.51 11.67
CA ARG A 226 6.79 22.05 11.78
C ARG A 226 7.35 21.36 10.53
N LEU A 227 7.05 21.84 9.33
CA LEU A 227 7.50 21.24 8.08
C LEU A 227 8.97 21.55 7.69
N ASN A 228 9.67 22.38 8.47
CA ASN A 228 11.00 22.92 8.12
C ASN A 228 11.01 23.58 6.73
N MET A 229 9.96 24.34 6.40
CA MET A 229 9.83 25.04 5.11
C MET A 229 9.64 26.53 5.36
N SER A 230 10.03 27.36 4.40
CA SER A 230 9.70 28.79 4.47
C SER A 230 8.18 28.99 4.38
N GLN A 231 7.64 30.07 4.95
CA GLN A 231 6.20 30.36 4.90
C GLN A 231 5.68 30.41 3.45
N VAL A 232 6.48 30.91 2.52
CA VAL A 232 6.13 31.01 1.09
C VAL A 232 6.08 29.64 0.41
N GLU A 233 7.00 28.74 0.75
CA GLU A 233 6.97 27.38 0.23
C GLU A 233 5.85 26.56 0.85
N ALA A 234 5.57 26.76 2.15
CA ALA A 234 4.43 26.15 2.82
C ALA A 234 3.11 26.60 2.16
N GLU A 235 2.94 27.88 1.83
CA GLU A 235 1.78 28.37 1.08
C GLU A 235 1.63 27.71 -0.29
N ARG A 236 2.71 27.64 -1.07
CA ARG A 236 2.70 26.96 -2.38
C ARG A 236 2.32 25.50 -2.25
N TRP A 237 2.89 24.80 -1.26
CA TRP A 237 2.60 23.40 -0.98
C TRP A 237 1.14 23.18 -0.58
N ILE A 238 0.57 24.05 0.27
CA ILE A 238 -0.86 24.02 0.63
C ILE A 238 -1.75 24.30 -0.59
N VAL A 239 -1.37 25.24 -1.46
CA VAL A 239 -2.12 25.55 -2.69
C VAL A 239 -2.11 24.36 -3.65
N ASP A 240 -0.96 23.72 -3.86
CA ASP A 240 -0.86 22.51 -4.68
C ASP A 240 -1.65 21.35 -4.08
N LEU A 241 -1.71 21.27 -2.75
CA LEU A 241 -2.54 20.31 -2.05
C LEU A 241 -4.03 20.54 -2.29
N ILE A 242 -4.52 21.77 -2.11
CA ILE A 242 -5.95 22.09 -2.30
C ILE A 242 -6.35 21.85 -3.77
N ARG A 243 -5.46 22.13 -4.71
CA ARG A 243 -5.66 21.87 -6.15
C ARG A 243 -5.72 20.38 -6.46
N ASN A 244 -4.80 19.58 -5.91
CA ASN A 244 -4.69 18.16 -6.23
C ASN A 244 -5.69 17.28 -5.45
N TYR A 245 -5.91 17.56 -4.16
CA TYR A 245 -6.74 16.75 -3.27
C TYR A 245 -8.19 17.22 -3.18
N ARG A 246 -8.59 18.29 -3.90
CA ARG A 246 -9.95 18.86 -3.90
C ARG A 246 -10.54 18.94 -2.49
N ILE A 247 -9.77 19.51 -1.56
CA ILE A 247 -10.26 19.74 -0.20
C ILE A 247 -11.36 20.79 -0.31
N GLU A 248 -12.60 20.35 -0.23
CA GLU A 248 -13.76 21.23 -0.31
C GLU A 248 -13.81 22.12 0.94
N GLY A 249 -13.80 23.43 0.74
CA GLY A 249 -14.02 24.41 1.82
C GLY A 249 -12.76 25.07 2.38
N ALA A 250 -11.55 24.70 1.97
CA ALA A 250 -10.34 25.40 2.41
C ALA A 250 -10.26 26.81 1.80
N LYS A 251 -10.32 27.84 2.64
CA LYS A 251 -10.06 29.24 2.27
C LYS A 251 -8.73 29.68 2.90
N ILE A 252 -7.85 30.24 2.09
CA ILE A 252 -6.57 30.78 2.56
C ILE A 252 -6.75 32.28 2.79
N ASP A 253 -6.64 32.71 4.04
CA ASP A 253 -6.57 34.11 4.42
C ASP A 253 -5.10 34.55 4.50
N SER A 254 -4.55 34.91 3.35
CA SER A 254 -3.15 35.38 3.21
C SER A 254 -2.85 36.63 4.04
N LYS A 255 -3.87 37.44 4.39
CA LYS A 255 -3.70 38.62 5.26
C LYS A 255 -3.50 38.29 6.74
N MET A 256 -4.06 37.19 7.23
CA MET A 256 -3.90 36.74 8.62
C MET A 256 -2.93 35.57 8.74
N GLY A 257 -2.42 35.05 7.61
CA GLY A 257 -1.58 33.86 7.59
C GLY A 257 -2.32 32.62 8.09
N GLN A 258 -3.63 32.54 7.85
CA GLN A 258 -4.47 31.44 8.34
C GLN A 258 -5.18 30.71 7.21
N VAL A 259 -5.25 29.39 7.32
CA VAL A 259 -6.10 28.54 6.47
C VAL A 259 -7.35 28.21 7.28
N VAL A 260 -8.50 28.65 6.80
CA VAL A 260 -9.81 28.37 7.40
C VAL A 260 -10.48 27.27 6.59
N MET A 261 -10.78 26.16 7.25
CA MET A 261 -11.51 25.04 6.69
C MET A 261 -13.01 25.29 6.87
N GLY A 262 -13.68 25.64 5.77
CA GLY A 262 -15.12 25.76 5.72
C GLY A 262 -15.76 24.40 5.89
N VAL A 263 -16.29 24.11 7.08
CA VAL A 263 -17.12 22.92 7.30
C VAL A 263 -18.39 23.10 6.48
N LYS A 264 -18.54 22.34 5.40
CA LYS A 264 -19.85 22.09 4.80
C LYS A 264 -20.64 21.27 5.81
N ALA A 265 -21.35 21.93 6.71
CA ALA A 265 -22.40 21.28 7.47
C ALA A 265 -23.42 20.78 6.44
N VAL A 266 -23.44 19.46 6.20
CA VAL A 266 -24.48 18.85 5.36
C VAL A 266 -25.79 19.16 6.06
N SER A 267 -26.63 19.95 5.41
CA SER A 267 -27.92 20.32 5.99
C SER A 267 -28.75 19.06 6.17
N ILE A 268 -29.49 18.95 7.29
CA ILE A 268 -30.39 17.82 7.55
C ILE A 268 -31.35 17.61 6.35
N HIS A 269 -31.74 18.70 5.68
CA HIS A 269 -32.57 18.66 4.47
C HIS A 269 -31.89 17.97 3.28
N GLU A 270 -30.58 18.16 3.12
CA GLU A 270 -29.80 17.52 2.06
C GLU A 270 -29.66 16.02 2.31
N GLN A 271 -29.45 15.63 3.57
CA GLN A 271 -29.39 14.22 3.97
C GLN A 271 -30.74 13.51 3.82
N VAL A 272 -31.85 14.19 4.14
CA VAL A 272 -33.21 13.67 3.87
C VAL A 272 -33.44 13.56 2.37
N MET A 273 -33.06 14.56 1.58
CA MET A 273 -33.20 14.54 0.12
C MET A 273 -32.42 13.39 -0.52
N GLU A 274 -31.17 13.12 -0.11
CA GLU A 274 -30.40 11.98 -0.62
C GLU A 274 -31.05 10.63 -0.28
N ASN A 275 -31.46 10.47 0.98
CA ASN A 275 -32.14 9.25 1.41
C ASN A 275 -33.45 9.03 0.67
N THR A 276 -34.23 10.09 0.46
CA THR A 276 -35.47 10.05 -0.32
C THR A 276 -35.21 9.71 -1.78
N LYS A 277 -34.21 10.32 -2.44
CA LYS A 277 -33.86 9.98 -3.84
C LYS A 277 -33.55 8.49 -4.01
N ARG A 278 -32.77 7.91 -3.10
CA ARG A 278 -32.44 6.46 -3.12
C ARG A 278 -33.69 5.59 -2.96
N LEU A 279 -34.63 6.02 -2.10
CA LEU A 279 -35.90 5.34 -1.90
C LEU A 279 -36.79 5.43 -3.14
N THR A 280 -36.91 6.62 -3.74
CA THR A 280 -37.71 6.87 -4.94
C THR A 280 -37.24 6.01 -6.12
N LEU A 281 -35.93 5.93 -6.34
CA LEU A 281 -35.36 5.09 -7.41
C LEU A 281 -35.67 3.60 -7.19
N ARG A 282 -35.54 3.11 -5.96
CA ARG A 282 -35.91 1.71 -5.62
C ARG A 282 -37.40 1.46 -5.80
N ALA A 283 -38.26 2.38 -5.37
CA ALA A 283 -39.70 2.27 -5.54
C ALA A 283 -40.10 2.25 -7.02
N GLN A 284 -39.48 3.10 -7.86
CA GLN A 284 -39.67 3.08 -9.31
C GLN A 284 -39.21 1.76 -9.93
N GLN A 285 -38.04 1.23 -9.55
CA GLN A 285 -37.57 -0.08 -10.04
C GLN A 285 -38.52 -1.22 -9.65
N ILE A 286 -39.02 -1.23 -8.41
CA ILE A 286 -39.98 -2.23 -7.94
C ILE A 286 -41.31 -2.11 -8.68
N ALA A 287 -41.82 -0.89 -8.91
CA ALA A 287 -43.03 -0.67 -9.70
C ALA A 287 -42.89 -1.22 -11.13
N LEU A 288 -41.74 -0.96 -11.77
CA LEU A 288 -41.44 -1.43 -13.11
C LEU A 288 -41.27 -2.95 -13.18
N GLN A 289 -40.68 -3.57 -12.15
CA GLN A 289 -40.61 -5.04 -12.02
C GLN A 289 -41.99 -5.65 -11.81
N LEU A 290 -42.84 -5.06 -10.96
CA LEU A 290 -44.21 -5.51 -10.75
C LEU A 290 -45.05 -5.40 -12.03
N GLU A 291 -44.90 -4.33 -12.82
CA GLU A 291 -45.55 -4.20 -14.13
C GLU A 291 -45.08 -5.29 -15.10
N LYS A 292 -43.78 -5.59 -15.14
CA LYS A 292 -43.25 -6.70 -15.94
C LYS A 292 -43.79 -8.05 -15.50
N THR A 293 -43.76 -8.38 -14.21
CA THR A 293 -44.34 -9.64 -13.69
C THR A 293 -45.85 -9.72 -13.95
N ARG A 294 -46.55 -8.59 -13.90
CA ARG A 294 -47.99 -8.53 -14.20
C ARG A 294 -48.27 -8.71 -15.70
N ALA A 295 -47.40 -8.20 -16.57
CA ALA A 295 -47.46 -8.43 -18.01
C ALA A 295 -47.11 -9.89 -18.38
N GLU A 296 -46.11 -10.47 -17.74
CA GLU A 296 -45.72 -11.88 -17.90
C GLU A 296 -46.79 -12.86 -17.37
N ARG A 297 -47.54 -12.47 -16.32
CA ARG A 297 -48.72 -13.22 -15.85
C ARG A 297 -49.93 -13.12 -16.80
N LYS A 298 -49.87 -12.27 -17.82
CA LYS A 298 -50.86 -12.19 -18.91
C LYS A 298 -50.20 -12.64 -20.22
N PRO A 299 -49.91 -13.94 -20.40
CA PRO A 299 -50.63 -14.65 -21.47
C PRO A 299 -50.76 -16.16 -21.26
N THR A 300 -52.00 -16.66 -21.18
CA THR A 300 -52.51 -17.83 -21.92
C THR A 300 -54.03 -17.86 -21.65
N ALA A 301 -54.78 -17.17 -22.52
CA ALA A 301 -56.17 -17.53 -22.80
C ALA A 301 -56.15 -18.36 -24.08
#